data_AF-A0A848FGE4-F1
#
_entry.id   AF-A0A848FGE4-F1
#
_cell.length_a   1.000
_cell.length_b   1.000
_cell.length_c   1.000
_cell.angle_alpha   90.00
_cell.angle_beta   90.00
_cell.angle_gamma   90.00
#
_symmetry.space_group_name_H-M   'P 1'
#
loop_
_entity.id
_entity.type
_entity.pdbx_description
1 polymer ?
#
loop_
_entity_poly.entity_id
_entity_poly.type
_entity_poly.pdbx_seq_one_letter_code
_entity_poly.pdbx_strand_id
1 'polypeptide(L)'
;MKVLIAALFAATLAGQALPVAAQETPAISKQEAKDLKTQSKAEYEARKDLADANHELNKADCEVTADGSAERACKKEAKAVQKAQKAEAKQIHEEDKTAIKALSTP
;
A
#
# COMPACT_ATOMS: atom_id res chain seq x y z
N MET A 1 39.53 14.16 -26.68
CA MET A 1 38.92 15.18 -25.80
C MET A 1 37.81 15.88 -26.59
N LYS A 2 36.59 15.88 -26.01
CA LYS A 2 35.39 16.68 -26.35
C LYS A 2 34.92 16.73 -27.80
N VAL A 3 33.98 15.83 -28.10
CA VAL A 3 33.02 15.93 -29.20
C VAL A 3 32.03 17.07 -28.92
N LEU A 4 31.76 17.84 -29.96
CA LEU A 4 30.96 19.06 -30.02
C LEU A 4 29.51 18.84 -29.56
N ILE A 5 29.03 19.75 -28.70
CA ILE A 5 27.65 19.94 -28.31
C ILE A 5 26.95 20.74 -29.42
N ALA A 6 25.93 20.17 -30.07
CA ALA A 6 24.80 20.91 -30.65
C ALA A 6 23.80 19.90 -31.24
N ALA A 7 22.79 19.51 -30.47
CA ALA A 7 21.60 18.85 -31.00
C ALA A 7 20.35 19.44 -30.33
N LEU A 8 19.87 20.50 -30.98
CA LEU A 8 18.47 20.79 -31.30
C LEU A 8 17.41 20.29 -30.30
N PHE A 9 16.94 21.20 -29.45
CA PHE A 9 15.59 21.13 -28.89
C PHE A 9 14.60 21.72 -29.90
N ALA A 10 13.83 20.85 -30.57
CA ALA A 10 12.58 21.22 -31.22
C ALA A 10 11.74 19.95 -31.49
N ALA A 11 10.92 19.57 -30.51
CA ALA A 11 9.88 18.55 -30.71
C ALA A 11 8.55 19.08 -30.18
N THR A 12 7.87 19.83 -31.04
CA THR A 12 6.43 19.80 -31.32
C THR A 12 5.49 19.46 -30.16
N LEU A 13 4.90 20.49 -29.53
CA LEU A 13 3.55 20.39 -28.95
C LEU A 13 2.52 20.33 -30.10
N ALA A 14 2.05 19.14 -30.44
CA ALA A 14 0.86 18.92 -31.24
C ALA A 14 0.15 17.67 -30.71
N GLY A 15 -1.18 17.79 -30.54
CA GLY A 15 -1.97 16.97 -29.63
C GLY A 15 -2.07 15.49 -29.99
N GLN A 16 -2.26 14.69 -28.95
CA GLN A 16 -2.88 13.37 -29.03
C GLN A 16 -3.85 13.25 -27.86
N ALA A 17 -5.09 13.70 -28.08
CA ALA A 17 -6.22 13.22 -27.30
C ALA A 17 -6.42 11.75 -27.68
N LEU A 18 -5.76 10.85 -26.94
CA LEU A 18 -6.04 9.43 -27.05
C LEU A 18 -7.45 9.18 -26.53
N PRO A 19 -8.33 8.50 -27.29
CA PRO A 19 -9.58 8.02 -26.74
C PRO A 19 -9.24 7.03 -25.62
N VAL A 20 -9.67 7.37 -24.39
CA VAL A 20 -9.81 6.39 -23.31
C VAL A 20 -10.81 5.35 -23.82
N ALA A 21 -10.30 4.28 -24.44
CA ALA A 21 -11.04 3.05 -24.54
C ALA A 21 -11.36 2.67 -23.09
N ALA A 22 -12.65 2.65 -22.75
CA ALA A 22 -13.12 2.03 -21.53
C ALA A 22 -12.52 0.61 -21.51
N GLN A 23 -11.49 0.41 -20.68
CA GLN A 23 -10.96 -0.92 -20.46
C GLN A 23 -12.06 -1.68 -19.74
N GLU A 24 -12.81 -2.51 -20.47
CA GLU A 24 -13.60 -3.57 -19.87
C GLU A 24 -12.61 -4.43 -19.08
N THR A 25 -12.56 -4.25 -17.75
CA THR A 25 -11.77 -5.12 -16.87
C THR A 25 -12.29 -6.54 -17.07
N PRO A 26 -11.47 -7.46 -17.61
CA PRO A 26 -11.94 -8.80 -17.93
C PRO A 26 -12.42 -9.49 -16.65
N ALA A 27 -13.60 -10.11 -16.72
CA ALA A 27 -14.11 -10.94 -15.64
C ALA A 27 -13.12 -12.08 -15.36
N ILE A 28 -12.79 -12.31 -14.09
CA ILE A 28 -11.82 -13.32 -13.68
C ILE A 28 -12.49 -14.67 -13.46
N SER A 29 -11.74 -15.75 -13.67
CA SER A 29 -12.23 -17.09 -13.33
C SER A 29 -12.41 -17.27 -11.83
N LYS A 30 -13.22 -18.27 -11.45
CA LYS A 30 -13.40 -18.65 -10.03
C LYS A 30 -12.09 -19.10 -9.36
N GLN A 31 -11.16 -19.67 -10.13
CA GLN A 31 -9.87 -20.11 -9.59
C GLN A 31 -8.97 -18.89 -9.31
N GLU A 32 -8.85 -17.97 -10.26
CA GLU A 32 -8.12 -16.70 -10.05
C GLU A 32 -8.70 -15.90 -8.89
N ALA A 33 -10.03 -15.86 -8.74
CA ALA A 33 -10.67 -15.20 -7.60
C ALA A 33 -10.31 -15.84 -6.24
N LYS A 34 -10.08 -17.16 -6.19
CA LYS A 34 -9.63 -17.84 -4.96
C LYS A 34 -8.16 -17.54 -4.66
N ASP A 35 -7.33 -17.50 -5.70
CA ASP A 35 -5.91 -17.22 -5.57
C ASP A 35 -5.70 -15.78 -5.09
N LEU A 36 -6.43 -14.82 -5.67
CA LEU A 36 -6.42 -13.41 -5.22
C LEU A 36 -6.92 -13.25 -3.77
N LYS A 37 -7.95 -14.00 -3.35
CA LYS A 37 -8.39 -13.98 -1.93
C LYS A 37 -7.32 -14.52 -1.00
N THR A 38 -6.62 -15.57 -1.42
CA THR A 38 -5.51 -16.15 -0.65
C THR A 38 -4.36 -15.15 -0.53
N GLN A 39 -4.00 -14.50 -1.63
CA GLN A 39 -2.98 -13.45 -1.64
C GLN A 39 -3.36 -12.27 -0.75
N SER A 40 -4.56 -11.69 -0.92
CA SER A 40 -5.02 -10.57 -0.09
C SER A 40 -5.05 -10.93 1.40
N LYS A 41 -5.42 -12.17 1.76
CA LYS A 41 -5.34 -12.64 3.14
C LYS A 41 -3.89 -12.71 3.66
N ALA A 42 -2.95 -13.18 2.84
CA ALA A 42 -1.55 -13.24 3.21
C ALA A 42 -0.96 -11.83 3.41
N GLU A 43 -1.30 -10.89 2.51
CA GLU A 43 -0.89 -9.49 2.63
C GLU A 43 -1.49 -8.80 3.85
N TYR A 44 -2.75 -9.10 4.19
CA TYR A 44 -3.39 -8.59 5.40
C TYR A 44 -2.63 -9.02 6.67
N GLU A 45 -2.28 -10.30 6.77
CA GLU A 45 -1.49 -10.80 7.90
C GLU A 45 -0.08 -10.20 7.90
N ALA A 46 0.59 -10.11 6.74
CA ALA A 46 1.89 -9.48 6.64
C ALA A 46 1.88 -7.99 7.08
N ARG A 47 0.84 -7.23 6.72
CA ARG A 47 0.68 -5.84 7.17
C ARG A 47 0.46 -5.75 8.68
N LYS A 48 -0.26 -6.71 9.28
CA LYS A 48 -0.43 -6.78 10.74
C LYS A 48 0.89 -7.09 11.45
N ASP A 49 1.66 -8.03 10.91
CA ASP A 49 2.96 -8.39 11.47
C ASP A 49 3.95 -7.23 11.37
N LEU A 50 3.93 -6.47 10.26
CA LEU A 50 4.70 -5.23 10.13
C LEU A 50 4.26 -4.17 11.16
N ALA A 51 2.96 -4.01 11.39
CA ALA A 51 2.45 -3.10 12.41
C ALA A 51 2.90 -3.50 13.82
N ASP A 52 2.94 -4.81 14.10
CA ASP A 52 3.44 -5.34 15.38
C ASP A 52 4.95 -5.15 15.52
N ALA A 53 5.73 -5.43 14.48
CA ALA A 53 7.17 -5.18 14.48
C ALA A 53 7.49 -3.70 14.70
N ASN A 54 6.79 -2.80 13.99
CA ASN A 54 6.95 -1.36 14.16
C ASN A 54 6.57 -0.89 15.56
N HIS A 55 5.50 -1.46 16.14
CA HIS A 55 5.13 -1.16 17.52
C HIS A 55 6.23 -1.54 18.51
N GLU A 56 6.80 -2.75 18.38
CA GLU A 56 7.87 -3.19 19.27
C GLU A 56 9.14 -2.34 19.10
N LEU A 57 9.50 -1.97 17.86
CA LEU A 57 10.61 -1.05 17.60
C LEU A 57 10.38 0.32 18.23
N ASN A 58 9.20 0.93 18.01
CA ASN A 58 8.87 2.23 18.58
C ASN A 58 8.78 2.17 20.11
N LYS A 59 8.26 1.08 20.67
CA LYS A 59 8.22 0.88 22.12
C LYS A 59 9.62 0.78 22.70
N ALA A 60 10.52 0.05 22.06
CA ALA A 60 11.93 -0.02 22.47
C ALA A 60 12.62 1.34 22.36
N ASP A 61 12.35 2.10 21.28
CA ASP A 61 12.87 3.46 21.13
C ASP A 61 12.35 4.39 22.24
N CYS A 62 11.07 4.32 22.60
CA CYS A 62 10.51 5.05 23.73
C CYS A 62 11.21 4.69 25.06
N GLU A 63 11.53 3.41 25.28
CA GLU A 63 12.22 2.92 26.50
C GLU A 63 13.68 3.39 26.59
N VAL A 64 14.29 3.72 25.46
CA VAL A 64 15.69 4.19 25.39
C VAL A 64 15.77 5.73 25.43
N THR A 65 14.77 6.43 24.89
CA THR A 65 14.83 7.88 24.65
C THR A 65 14.07 8.73 25.67
N ALA A 66 13.16 8.14 26.45
CA ALA A 66 12.32 8.85 27.40
C ALA A 66 12.09 8.05 28.68
N ASP A 67 11.79 8.76 29.77
CA ASP A 67 11.51 8.18 31.08
C ASP A 67 10.16 8.61 31.63
N GLY A 68 9.62 7.82 32.57
CA GLY A 68 8.50 8.21 33.43
C GLY A 68 7.21 8.51 32.66
N SER A 69 6.70 9.73 32.77
CA SER A 69 5.45 10.13 32.09
C SER A 69 5.63 10.29 30.58
N ALA A 70 6.82 10.73 30.13
CA ALA A 70 7.13 10.90 28.72
C ALA A 70 7.22 9.55 28.00
N GLU A 71 7.89 8.56 28.60
CA GLU A 71 7.93 7.18 28.10
C GLU A 71 6.53 6.59 27.95
N ARG A 72 5.66 6.79 28.96
CA ARG A 72 4.27 6.31 28.92
C ARG A 72 3.45 6.98 27.82
N ALA A 73 3.67 8.26 27.56
CA ALA A 73 3.01 8.97 26.47
C ALA A 73 3.49 8.43 25.11
N CYS A 74 4.80 8.30 24.92
CA CYS A 74 5.41 7.73 23.72
C CYS A 74 4.88 6.31 23.42
N LYS A 75 4.83 5.42 24.42
CA LYS A 75 4.27 4.07 24.28
C LYS A 75 2.78 4.08 23.90
N LYS A 76 2.00 5.04 24.39
CA LYS A 76 0.59 5.19 24.02
C LYS A 76 0.45 5.62 22.56
N GLU A 77 1.29 6.53 22.10
CA GLU A 77 1.32 6.97 20.70
C GLU A 77 1.74 5.83 19.77
N ALA A 78 2.81 5.10 20.10
CA ALA A 78 3.23 3.91 19.36
C ALA A 78 2.08 2.90 19.21
N LYS A 79 1.34 2.65 20.30
CA LYS A 79 0.15 1.78 20.28
C LYS A 79 -1.00 2.35 19.43
N ALA A 80 -1.18 3.66 19.40
CA ALA A 80 -2.18 4.29 18.54
C ALA A 80 -1.83 4.13 17.06
N VAL A 81 -0.56 4.31 16.70
CA VAL A 81 -0.04 4.08 15.35
C VAL A 81 -0.23 2.62 14.93
N GLN A 82 0.15 1.66 15.79
CA GLN A 82 -0.08 0.23 15.56
C GLN A 82 -1.56 -0.08 15.24
N LYS A 83 -2.48 0.46 16.05
CA LYS A 83 -3.91 0.28 15.85
C LYS A 83 -4.38 0.88 14.52
N ALA A 84 -3.89 2.05 14.15
CA ALA A 84 -4.22 2.70 12.88
C ALA A 84 -3.75 1.83 11.69
N GLN A 85 -2.50 1.33 11.73
CA GLN A 85 -1.96 0.46 10.69
C GLN A 85 -2.74 -0.86 10.56
N LYS A 86 -3.12 -1.48 11.69
CA LYS A 86 -3.97 -2.68 11.67
C LYS A 86 -5.37 -2.41 11.12
N ALA A 87 -5.94 -1.23 11.40
CA ALA A 87 -7.23 -0.83 10.87
C ALA A 87 -7.16 -0.59 9.35
N GLU A 88 -6.11 0.08 8.87
CA GLU A 88 -5.83 0.27 7.45
C GLU A 88 -5.67 -1.08 6.72
N ALA A 89 -4.86 -2.00 7.29
CA ALA A 89 -4.69 -3.34 6.74
C ALA A 89 -6.03 -4.07 6.59
N LYS A 90 -6.92 -3.95 7.58
CA LYS A 90 -8.26 -4.54 7.51
C LYS A 90 -9.11 -3.88 6.44
N GLN A 91 -9.06 -2.55 6.30
CA GLN A 91 -9.81 -1.83 5.28
C GLN A 91 -9.38 -2.28 3.88
N ILE A 92 -8.07 -2.33 3.60
CA ILE A 92 -7.52 -2.81 2.32
C ILE A 92 -8.01 -4.24 2.03
N HIS A 93 -7.94 -5.14 3.02
CA HIS A 93 -8.41 -6.51 2.81
C HIS A 93 -9.90 -6.63 2.46
N GLU A 94 -10.76 -5.79 3.05
CA GLU A 94 -12.18 -5.77 2.72
C GLU A 94 -12.46 -5.11 1.35
N GLU A 95 -11.68 -4.08 0.99
CA GLU A 95 -11.71 -3.47 -0.34
C GLU A 95 -11.29 -4.48 -1.41
N ASP A 96 -10.20 -5.22 -1.21
CA ASP A 96 -9.74 -6.31 -2.09
C ASP A 96 -10.82 -7.38 -2.24
N LYS A 97 -11.42 -7.83 -1.13
CA LYS A 97 -12.50 -8.83 -1.18
C LYS A 97 -13.69 -8.34 -2.01
N THR A 98 -14.01 -7.06 -1.89
CA THR A 98 -15.09 -6.43 -2.66
C THR A 98 -14.74 -6.33 -4.14
N ALA A 99 -13.51 -5.90 -4.46
CA ALA A 99 -13.00 -5.83 -5.83
C ALA A 99 -12.94 -7.20 -6.50
N ILE A 100 -12.37 -8.20 -5.83
CA ILE A 100 -12.32 -9.59 -6.32
C ILE A 100 -13.73 -10.12 -6.55
N LYS A 101 -14.67 -9.84 -5.64
CA LYS A 101 -16.07 -10.27 -5.80
C LYS A 101 -16.70 -9.62 -7.04
N ALA A 102 -16.54 -8.32 -7.23
CA ALA A 102 -17.05 -7.59 -8.39
C ALA A 102 -16.49 -8.17 -9.70
N LEU A 103 -15.18 -8.47 -9.76
CA LEU A 103 -14.54 -9.05 -10.94
C LEU A 103 -14.91 -10.53 -11.18
N SER A 104 -15.30 -11.26 -10.14
CA SER A 104 -15.69 -12.68 -10.23
C SER A 104 -17.17 -12.92 -10.54
N THR A 105 -17.96 -11.85 -10.67
CA THR A 105 -19.39 -11.94 -11.00
C THR A 105 -19.52 -11.87 -12.54
N PRO A 106 -20.12 -12.88 -13.19
CA PRO A 106 -20.28 -12.92 -14.64
C PRO A 106 -21.33 -11.92 -15.15
#